data_AF-A0A5K0WD45-F1
#
_entry.id   AF-A0A5K0WD45-F1
#
_cell.length_a   1.000
_cell.length_b   1.000
_cell.length_c   1.000
_cell.angle_alpha   90.00
_cell.angle_beta   90.00
_cell.angle_gamma   90.00
#
_symmetry.space_group_name_H-M   'P 1'
#
loop_
_entity.id
_entity.type
_entity.pdbx_description
1 polymer ?
#
loop_
_entity_poly.entity_id
_entity_poly.type
_entity_poly.pdbx_seq_one_letter_code
_entity_poly.pdbx_strand_id
1 'polypeptide(L)'
;GRGKMKGAMLRSVGAALRRSSSAYATRSFSSASGPDRKVAVLGAAGGIGQPLALLMKLNPLVSSLALYDIAGTPGVAADVSHINSRAQ
;
A
#
# COMPACT_ATOMS: atom_id res chain seq x y z
N GLY A 1 -11.40 -68.24 31.40
CA GLY A 1 -10.16 -68.56 32.13
C GLY A 1 -9.46 -67.28 32.55
N ARG A 2 -9.09 -67.18 33.84
CA ARG A 2 -8.00 -66.40 34.45
C ARG A 2 -7.63 -65.02 33.87
N GLY A 3 -7.95 -63.97 34.64
CA GLY A 3 -6.95 -63.07 35.28
C GLY A 3 -6.29 -61.97 34.45
N LYS A 4 -6.37 -60.72 34.91
CA LYS A 4 -5.26 -60.05 35.64
C LYS A 4 -5.60 -58.61 36.02
N MET A 5 -5.14 -58.27 37.22
CA MET A 5 -5.18 -56.97 37.88
C MET A 5 -4.13 -55.99 37.32
N LYS A 6 -4.48 -54.70 37.36
CA LYS A 6 -3.64 -53.52 37.68
C LYS A 6 -2.52 -53.11 36.68
N GLY A 7 -2.69 -51.91 36.13
CA GLY A 7 -1.62 -50.99 35.70
C GLY A 7 -2.12 -49.56 35.89
N ALA A 8 -1.93 -48.97 37.07
CA ALA A 8 -0.79 -48.10 37.36
C ALA A 8 -0.76 -46.86 36.45
N MET A 9 -1.32 -45.76 36.95
CA MET A 9 -0.54 -44.57 37.30
C MET A 9 0.63 -44.22 36.37
N LEU A 10 0.41 -44.14 35.06
CA LEU A 10 1.40 -43.65 34.09
C LEU A 10 0.71 -42.92 32.93
N ARG A 11 -0.25 -42.04 33.22
CA ARG A 11 -0.52 -40.91 32.30
C ARG A 11 0.53 -39.84 32.60
N SER A 12 1.71 -40.14 32.08
CA SER A 12 2.88 -39.29 31.92
C SER A 12 2.47 -37.82 31.73
N VAL A 13 2.77 -36.96 32.72
CA VAL A 13 3.81 -35.91 32.71
C VAL A 13 4.00 -35.06 31.41
N GLY A 14 3.20 -35.26 30.36
CA GLY A 14 3.29 -34.54 29.09
C GLY A 14 2.46 -33.26 29.00
N ALA A 15 1.78 -32.85 30.08
CA ALA A 15 0.93 -31.65 30.07
C ALA A 15 1.65 -30.37 30.53
N ALA A 16 2.91 -30.44 30.99
CA ALA A 16 3.51 -29.37 31.77
C ALA A 16 4.85 -28.82 31.25
N LEU A 17 5.31 -29.18 30.04
CA LEU A 17 6.56 -28.61 29.54
C LEU A 17 6.51 -28.26 28.05
N ARG A 18 6.46 -26.93 27.81
CA ARG A 18 6.93 -26.23 26.60
C ARG A 18 6.06 -26.48 25.37
N ARG A 19 5.15 -25.56 25.05
CA ARG A 19 5.58 -24.34 24.36
C ARG A 19 4.64 -23.18 24.74
N SER A 20 5.06 -22.36 25.69
CA SER A 20 4.90 -20.91 25.51
C SER A 20 5.70 -20.54 24.27
N SER A 21 5.19 -20.86 23.08
CA SER A 21 5.38 -19.94 21.99
C SER A 21 4.54 -18.75 22.42
N SER A 22 5.20 -17.79 23.05
CA SER A 22 4.84 -16.40 22.86
C SER A 22 4.78 -16.24 21.35
N ALA A 23 3.62 -16.54 20.77
CA ALA A 23 3.19 -15.91 19.57
C ALA A 23 3.07 -14.46 20.02
N TYR A 24 4.20 -13.76 19.97
CA TYR A 24 4.19 -12.33 19.76
C TYR A 24 3.31 -12.20 18.53
N ALA A 25 2.01 -11.96 18.75
CA ALA A 25 1.08 -11.74 17.69
C ALA A 25 1.58 -10.47 17.04
N THR A 26 2.40 -10.63 16.00
CA THR A 26 2.89 -9.53 15.19
C THR A 26 1.64 -8.94 14.60
N ARG A 27 1.22 -7.81 15.15
CA ARG A 27 0.06 -7.07 14.66
C ARG A 27 0.43 -6.69 13.24
N SER A 28 -0.15 -7.36 12.25
CA SER A 28 0.03 -6.98 10.85
C SER A 28 -0.59 -5.60 10.69
N PHE A 29 0.22 -4.58 10.48
CA PHE A 29 -0.26 -3.26 10.12
C PHE A 29 -0.76 -3.35 8.67
N SER A 30 -2.06 -3.47 8.48
CA SER A 30 -2.66 -3.27 7.16
C SER A 30 -2.52 -1.78 6.82
N SER A 31 -1.45 -1.42 6.10
CA SER A 31 -1.38 -0.10 5.47
C SER A 31 -2.25 -0.16 4.22
N ALA A 32 -3.46 0.38 4.30
CA ALA A 32 -4.23 0.63 3.09
C ALA A 32 -3.51 1.76 2.34
N SER A 33 -3.02 1.49 1.13
CA SER A 33 -2.60 2.54 0.20
C SER A 33 -3.77 3.51 0.03
N GLY A 34 -3.58 4.79 0.37
CA GLY A 34 -4.61 5.81 0.19
C GLY A 34 -5.14 5.80 -1.26
N PRO A 35 -6.39 6.24 -1.50
CA PRO A 35 -7.04 6.11 -2.80
C PRO A 35 -6.20 6.76 -3.90
N ASP A 36 -6.17 6.12 -5.07
CA ASP A 36 -5.57 6.69 -6.27
C ASP A 36 -6.39 7.91 -6.72
N ARG A 37 -5.76 9.09 -6.66
CA ARG A 37 -6.40 10.34 -7.09
C ARG A 37 -5.96 10.69 -8.49
N LYS A 38 -6.89 10.59 -9.43
CA LYS A 38 -6.73 11.04 -10.81
C LYS A 38 -7.18 12.49 -10.89
N VAL A 39 -6.34 13.35 -11.46
CA VAL A 39 -6.60 14.78 -11.59
C VAL A 39 -6.50 15.18 -13.05
N ALA A 40 -7.39 16.06 -13.50
CA ALA A 40 -7.33 16.66 -14.82
C ALA A 40 -7.19 18.18 -14.70
N VAL A 41 -6.30 18.78 -15.49
CA VAL A 41 -6.16 20.24 -15.62
C VAL A 41 -6.64 20.65 -17.01
N LEU A 42 -7.73 21.43 -17.06
CA LEU A 42 -8.26 22.03 -18.28
C LEU A 42 -7.68 23.44 -18.43
N GLY A 43 -7.10 23.75 -19.58
CA GLY A 43 -6.32 24.98 -19.78
C GLY A 43 -4.84 24.82 -19.40
N ALA A 44 -4.29 23.61 -19.50
CA ALA A 44 -2.95 23.25 -19.03
C ALA A 44 -1.80 23.98 -19.76
N ALA A 45 -2.03 24.47 -20.98
CA ALA A 45 -1.02 25.19 -21.76
C ALA A 45 -1.02 26.71 -21.49
N GLY A 46 -2.03 27.24 -20.80
CA GLY A 46 -2.10 28.65 -20.40
C GLY A 46 -1.10 29.03 -19.30
N GLY A 47 -0.91 30.33 -19.10
CA GLY A 47 0.08 30.87 -18.15
C GLY A 47 -0.13 30.45 -16.68
N ILE A 48 -1.36 30.08 -16.30
CA ILE A 48 -1.67 29.48 -14.98
C ILE A 48 -1.68 27.95 -15.03
N GLY A 49 -2.12 27.38 -16.15
CA GLY A 49 -2.21 25.93 -16.32
C GLY A 49 -0.85 25.23 -16.23
N GLN A 50 0.19 25.83 -16.80
CA GLN A 50 1.54 25.27 -16.76
C GLN A 50 2.11 25.16 -15.34
N PRO A 51 2.16 26.23 -14.52
CA PRO A 51 2.61 26.10 -13.13
C PRO A 51 1.67 25.21 -12.31
N LEU A 52 0.36 25.21 -12.58
CA LEU A 52 -0.57 24.29 -11.91
C LEU A 52 -0.27 22.82 -12.26
N ALA A 53 0.01 22.50 -13.52
CA ALA A 53 0.37 21.16 -13.97
C ALA A 53 1.65 20.67 -13.30
N LEU A 54 2.67 21.54 -13.19
CA LEU A 54 3.91 21.25 -12.46
C LEU A 54 3.63 20.93 -10.97
N LEU A 55 2.85 21.77 -10.29
CA LEU A 55 2.50 21.56 -8.88
C LEU A 55 1.68 20.27 -8.68
N MET A 56 0.77 19.95 -9.61
CA MET A 56 0.00 18.69 -9.55
C MET A 56 0.87 17.46 -9.76
N LYS A 57 1.86 17.51 -10.67
CA LYS A 57 2.82 16.41 -10.85
C LYS A 57 3.65 16.15 -9.60
N LEU A 58 4.00 17.21 -8.85
CA LEU A 58 4.77 17.10 -7.61
C LEU A 58 3.93 16.71 -6.39
N ASN A 59 2.60 16.75 -6.47
CA ASN A 59 1.73 16.45 -5.35
C ASN A 59 1.70 14.94 -5.06
N PRO A 60 2.15 14.48 -3.88
CA PRO A 60 2.22 13.04 -3.56
C PRO A 60 0.85 12.35 -3.45
N LEU A 61 -0.23 13.14 -3.37
CA LEU A 61 -1.59 12.64 -3.33
C LEU A 61 -2.14 12.30 -4.72
N VAL A 62 -1.53 12.82 -5.80
CA VAL A 62 -1.93 12.59 -7.19
C VAL A 62 -1.26 11.32 -7.70
N SER A 63 -2.06 10.40 -8.23
CA SER A 63 -1.56 9.15 -8.85
C SER A 63 -1.54 9.23 -10.37
N SER A 64 -2.40 10.05 -10.98
CA SER A 64 -2.41 10.28 -12.42
C SER A 64 -2.81 11.72 -12.73
N LEU A 65 -2.10 12.34 -13.67
CA LEU A 65 -2.33 13.71 -14.11
C LEU A 65 -2.66 13.74 -15.61
N ALA A 66 -3.90 14.10 -15.93
CA ALA A 66 -4.32 14.39 -17.30
C ALA A 66 -4.24 15.90 -17.56
N LEU A 67 -3.67 16.28 -18.70
CA LEU A 67 -3.57 17.67 -19.14
C LEU A 67 -4.40 17.86 -20.41
N TYR A 68 -5.13 18.96 -20.49
CA TYR A 68 -5.92 19.31 -21.68
C TYR A 68 -5.89 20.81 -21.94
N ASP A 69 -5.83 21.17 -23.21
CA ASP A 69 -5.99 22.53 -23.72
C ASP A 69 -6.39 22.45 -25.21
N ILE A 70 -6.79 23.57 -25.81
CA ILE A 70 -7.10 23.65 -27.24
C ILE A 70 -5.85 23.54 -28.12
N ALA A 71 -4.68 23.91 -27.58
CA ALA A 71 -3.39 23.85 -28.25
C ALA A 71 -2.24 23.77 -27.22
N GLY A 72 -1.07 23.28 -27.64
CA GLY A 72 0.16 23.34 -26.83
C GLY A 72 0.29 22.30 -25.70
N THR A 73 -0.76 21.54 -25.37
CA THR A 73 -0.73 20.51 -24.31
C THR A 73 0.36 19.45 -24.48
N PRO A 74 0.67 18.94 -25.70
CA PRO A 74 1.72 17.92 -25.84
C PRO A 74 3.10 18.36 -25.33
N GLY A 75 3.46 19.63 -25.52
CA GLY A 75 4.73 20.18 -25.01
C GLY A 75 4.75 20.22 -23.48
N VAL A 76 3.68 20.72 -22.86
CA VAL A 76 3.55 20.76 -21.40
C VAL A 76 3.55 19.35 -20.80
N ALA A 77 2.85 18.41 -21.44
CA ALA A 77 2.85 17.02 -21.00
C ALA A 77 4.24 16.39 -21.07
N ALA A 78 5.00 16.64 -22.14
CA ALA A 78 6.38 16.17 -22.26
C ALA A 78 7.27 16.74 -21.15
N ASP A 79 7.24 18.06 -20.94
CA ASP A 79 8.04 18.73 -19.90
C ASP A 79 7.75 18.18 -18.51
N VAL A 80 6.47 18.01 -18.17
CA VAL A 80 6.04 17.50 -16.87
C VAL A 80 6.32 16.00 -16.72
N SER A 81 6.27 15.22 -17.80
CA SER A 81 6.52 13.77 -17.78
C SER A 81 7.95 13.40 -17.38
N HIS A 82 8.92 14.29 -17.60
CA HIS A 82 10.32 14.09 -17.23
C HIS A 82 10.58 14.20 -15.72
N ILE A 83 9.61 14.70 -14.96
CA ILE A 83 9.74 14.86 -13.51
C ILE A 83 9.52 13.50 -12.84
N ASN A 84 10.55 13.04 -12.14
CA ASN A 84 10.52 11.81 -11.35
C ASN A 84 9.66 12.01 -10.09
N SER A 85 8.35 11.84 -10.25
CA SER A 85 7.37 11.85 -9.17
C SER A 85 6.40 10.67 -9.28
N ARG A 86 5.55 10.49 -8.26
CA ARG A 86 4.58 9.38 -8.21
C ARG A 86 3.54 9.44 -9.33
N ALA A 87 3.04 10.63 -9.64
CA ALA A 87 1.92 10.79 -10.56
C ALA A 87 2.36 10.35 -11.97
N GLN A 88 1.56 9.52 -12.64
CA GLN A 88 1.75 9.19 -14.05
C GLN A 88 1.16 10.29 -14.93
#